data_AF-A0A0K0EBH3-F1
#
_entry.id   AF-A0A0K0EBH3-F1
#
_cell.length_a   1.000
_cell.length_b   1.000
_cell.length_c   1.000
_cell.angle_alpha   90.00
_cell.angle_beta   90.00
_cell.angle_gamma   90.00
#
_symmetry.space_group_name_H-M   'P 1'
#
loop_
_entity.id
_entity.type
_entity.pdbx_description
1 polymer ?
#
loop_
_entity_poly.entity_id
_entity_poly.type
_entity_poly.pdbx_seq_one_letter_code
_entity_poly.pdbx_strand_id
1 'polypeptide(L)'
;MQLGSPAFDVARCIVISLDGDIRRKIEEDLLLFYYQTFTDELNKYKIEVPFRYENFRKVYDITFLQQSGDLLSMIDIFVLKNTDYNKKGKYYKAILDKTGLKLKHAIEDSIVIIRKYFKDWK
;
A
#
# COMPACT_ATOMS: atom_id res chain seq x y z
N MET A 1 5.60 -1.04 22.75
CA MET A 1 6.21 -0.54 21.50
C MET A 1 6.16 -1.68 20.50
N GLN A 2 5.33 -1.57 19.46
CA GLN A 2 5.22 -2.64 18.46
C GLN A 2 6.46 -2.53 17.56
N LEU A 3 7.34 -3.53 17.57
CA LEU A 3 8.45 -3.60 16.63
C LEU A 3 7.85 -3.85 15.24
N GLY A 4 7.86 -2.81 14.40
CA GLY A 4 7.31 -2.82 13.04
C GLY A 4 8.39 -2.80 11.97
N SER A 5 8.00 -3.07 10.73
CA SER A 5 8.86 -2.87 9.55
C SER A 5 8.60 -1.49 8.94
N PRO A 6 9.63 -0.69 8.61
CA PRO A 6 9.44 0.57 7.88
C PRO A 6 8.70 0.38 6.53
N ALA A 7 8.85 -0.80 5.91
CA ALA A 7 8.14 -1.16 4.69
C ALA A 7 6.61 -1.24 4.90
N PHE A 8 6.16 -1.60 6.12
CA PHE A 8 4.75 -1.66 6.45
C PHE A 8 4.12 -0.26 6.45
N ASP A 9 4.80 0.71 7.07
CA ASP A 9 4.31 2.09 7.17
C ASP A 9 4.24 2.75 5.79
N VAL A 10 5.29 2.60 4.97
CA VAL A 10 5.28 3.15 3.60
C VAL A 10 4.27 2.45 2.70
N ALA A 11 4.10 1.12 2.81
CA ALA A 11 3.05 0.39 2.09
C ALA A 11 1.67 0.89 2.47
N ARG A 12 1.43 1.15 3.76
CA ARG A 12 0.15 1.70 4.23
C ARG A 12 -0.10 3.09 3.67
N CYS A 13 0.89 3.98 3.72
CA CYS A 13 0.80 5.31 3.15
C CYS A 13 0.46 5.27 1.65
N ILE A 14 1.13 4.42 0.88
CA ILE A 14 0.94 4.29 -0.56
C ILE A 14 -0.43 3.67 -0.88
N VAL A 15 -0.79 2.54 -0.26
CA VAL A 15 -2.01 1.77 -0.60
C VAL A 15 -3.28 2.52 -0.20
N ILE A 16 -3.29 3.14 0.97
CA ILE A 16 -4.49 3.82 1.48
C ILE A 16 -4.66 5.20 0.83
N SER A 17 -3.58 5.97 0.69
CA SER A 17 -3.68 7.38 0.33
C SER A 17 -3.82 7.57 -1.18
N LEU A 18 -3.07 6.84 -2.00
CA LEU A 18 -3.03 7.06 -3.44
C LEU A 18 -4.18 6.36 -4.17
N ASP A 19 -4.62 6.98 -5.25
CA ASP A 19 -5.47 6.32 -6.25
C ASP A 19 -4.63 5.29 -7.03
N GLY A 20 -5.25 4.18 -7.42
CA GLY A 20 -4.51 3.03 -7.95
C GLY A 20 -3.77 3.31 -9.26
N ASP A 21 -4.29 4.21 -10.09
CA ASP A 21 -3.65 4.66 -11.33
C ASP A 21 -2.42 5.54 -11.07
N ILE A 22 -2.47 6.42 -10.07
CA ILE A 22 -1.33 7.22 -9.62
C ILE A 22 -0.26 6.29 -9.04
N ARG A 23 -0.66 5.40 -8.12
CA ARG A 23 0.26 4.44 -7.48
C ARG A 23 1.06 3.66 -8.52
N ARG A 24 0.40 3.05 -9.50
CA ARG A 24 1.07 2.26 -10.56
C ARG A 24 2.11 3.04 -11.36
N LYS A 25 1.97 4.37 -11.46
CA LYS A 25 2.91 5.23 -12.18
C LYS A 25 4.13 5.62 -11.36
N ILE A 26 3.97 5.81 -10.04
CA ILE A 26 4.99 6.45 -9.20
C ILE A 26 5.54 5.55 -8.09
N GLU A 27 5.00 4.34 -7.92
CA GLU A 27 5.33 3.47 -6.78
C GLU A 27 6.84 3.20 -6.70
N GLU A 28 7.46 2.78 -7.80
CA GLU A 28 8.89 2.42 -7.78
C GLU A 28 9.77 3.64 -7.46
N ASP A 29 9.47 4.79 -8.04
CA ASP A 29 10.19 6.04 -7.76
C ASP A 29 10.02 6.48 -6.29
N LEU A 30 8.81 6.35 -5.74
CA LEU A 30 8.55 6.63 -4.32
C LEU A 30 9.31 5.68 -3.39
N LEU A 31 9.38 4.40 -3.72
CA LEU A 31 10.09 3.40 -2.91
C LEU A 31 11.60 3.62 -2.94
N LEU A 32 12.17 3.93 -4.10
CA LEU A 32 13.58 4.30 -4.24
C LEU A 32 13.89 5.57 -3.46
N PHE A 33 13.05 6.61 -3.60
CA PHE A 33 13.20 7.86 -2.87
C PHE A 33 13.14 7.63 -1.35
N TYR A 34 12.18 6.84 -0.88
CA TYR A 34 12.06 6.49 0.53
C TYR A 34 13.30 5.75 1.04
N TYR A 35 13.75 4.72 0.32
CA TYR A 35 14.90 3.92 0.74
C TYR A 35 16.18 4.74 0.77
N GLN A 36 16.41 5.59 -0.23
CA GLN A 36 17.57 6.49 -0.27
C GLN A 36 17.53 7.47 0.90
N THR A 37 16.39 8.14 1.10
CA THR A 37 16.21 9.09 2.20
C THR A 37 16.40 8.42 3.56
N PHE A 38 15.82 7.23 3.76
CA PHE A 38 15.98 6.44 4.98
C PHE A 38 17.45 6.09 5.25
N THR A 39 18.17 5.69 4.20
CA THR A 39 19.59 5.36 4.27
C THR A 39 20.42 6.61 4.61
N ASP A 40 20.14 7.74 3.97
CA ASP A 40 20.85 9.00 4.21
C ASP A 40 20.60 9.52 5.64
N GLU A 41 19.37 9.42 6.15
CA GLU A 41 19.05 9.80 7.52
C GLU A 41 19.80 8.94 8.56
N LEU A 42 19.87 7.62 8.36
CA LEU A 42 20.62 6.74 9.27
C LEU A 42 22.13 6.97 9.20
N ASN A 43 22.66 7.24 8.00
CA ASN A 43 24.07 7.53 7.79
C ASN A 43 24.54 8.80 8.53
N LYS A 44 23.67 9.81 8.73
CA LYS A 44 23.98 10.98 9.57
C LYS A 44 24.37 10.61 10.99
N TYR A 45 23.85 9.49 11.49
CA TYR A 45 24.14 8.94 12.82
C TYR A 45 25.14 7.78 12.78
N LYS A 46 25.79 7.53 11.64
CA LYS A 46 26.72 6.42 11.41
C LYS A 46 26.08 5.04 11.63
N ILE A 47 24.77 4.94 11.41
CA ILE A 47 24.04 3.67 11.47
C ILE A 47 23.96 3.11 10.05
N GLU A 48 24.56 1.95 9.82
CA GLU A 48 24.51 1.28 8.53
C GLU A 48 23.15 0.58 8.34
N VAL A 49 22.58 0.69 7.13
CA VAL A 49 21.36 -0.04 6.77
C VAL A 49 21.72 -1.50 6.49
N PRO A 50 21.21 -2.47 7.27
CA PRO A 50 21.65 -3.87 7.17
C PRO A 50 21.04 -4.63 5.99
N PHE A 51 20.32 -3.96 5.09
CA PHE A 51 19.61 -4.57 3.97
C PHE A 51 19.72 -3.73 2.70
N ARG A 52 19.77 -4.41 1.56
CA ARG A 52 19.74 -3.78 0.24
C ARG A 52 18.30 -3.44 -0.18
N TYR A 53 18.18 -2.57 -1.17
CA TYR A 53 16.90 -2.16 -1.73
C TYR A 53 16.06 -3.35 -2.20
N GLU A 54 16.66 -4.38 -2.79
CA GLU A 54 15.91 -5.54 -3.31
C GLU A 54 15.20 -6.30 -2.18
N ASN A 55 15.82 -6.35 -0.99
CA ASN A 55 15.20 -6.97 0.18
C ASN A 55 14.07 -6.08 0.72
N PHE A 56 14.27 -4.77 0.76
CA PHE A 56 13.23 -3.81 1.11
C PHE A 56 12.02 -3.94 0.17
N ARG A 57 12.24 -3.99 -1.15
CA ARG A 57 11.19 -4.15 -2.16
C ARG A 57 10.43 -5.46 -2.02
N LYS A 58 11.12 -6.57 -1.72
CA LYS A 58 10.47 -7.85 -1.41
C LYS A 58 9.56 -7.75 -0.19
N VAL A 59 10.03 -7.14 0.90
CA VAL A 59 9.22 -6.97 2.10
C VAL A 59 8.02 -6.05 1.82
N TYR A 60 8.24 -4.96 1.07
CA TYR A 60 7.16 -4.10 0.61
C TYR A 60 6.08 -4.89 -0.14
N ASP A 61 6.45 -5.72 -1.12
CA ASP A 61 5.50 -6.52 -1.90
C ASP A 61 4.61 -7.39 -0.99
N ILE A 62 5.20 -8.03 0.02
CA ILE A 62 4.44 -8.85 0.97
C ILE A 62 3.53 -7.98 1.86
N THR A 63 4.04 -6.86 2.38
CA THR A 63 3.22 -5.94 3.18
C THR A 63 2.09 -5.31 2.36
N PHE A 64 2.29 -5.08 1.06
CA PHE A 64 1.27 -4.57 0.15
C PHE A 64 0.06 -5.51 0.07
N LEU A 65 0.29 -6.84 0.05
CA LEU A 65 -0.81 -7.82 0.10
C LEU A 65 -1.66 -7.64 1.35
N GLN A 66 -1.01 -7.48 2.50
CA GLN A 66 -1.70 -7.24 3.76
C GLN A 66 -2.47 -5.91 3.74
N GLN A 67 -1.84 -4.82 3.31
CA GLN A 67 -2.49 -3.50 3.22
C GLN A 67 -3.66 -3.50 2.23
N SER A 68 -3.60 -4.31 1.16
CA SER A 68 -4.70 -4.49 0.22
C SER A 68 -5.90 -5.19 0.88
N GLY A 69 -5.65 -6.17 1.75
CA GLY A 69 -6.68 -6.79 2.60
C GLY A 69 -7.26 -5.83 3.65
N ASP A 70 -6.42 -5.00 4.26
CA ASP A 70 -6.86 -3.92 5.16
C ASP A 70 -7.74 -2.93 4.41
N LEU A 71 -7.36 -2.51 3.21
CA LEU A 71 -8.13 -1.58 2.37
C LEU A 71 -9.53 -2.14 2.08
N LEU A 72 -9.64 -3.42 1.72
CA LEU A 72 -10.93 -4.09 1.53
C LEU A 72 -11.81 -3.97 2.79
N SER A 73 -11.25 -4.29 3.96
CA SER A 73 -11.95 -4.23 5.24
C SER A 73 -12.35 -2.81 5.62
N MET A 74 -11.47 -1.84 5.38
CA MET A 74 -11.72 -0.42 5.67
C MET A 74 -12.87 0.15 4.84
N ILE A 75 -12.99 -0.25 3.58
CA ILE A 75 -14.08 0.21 2.71
C ILE A 75 -15.42 -0.31 3.24
N ASP A 76 -15.50 -1.59 3.61
CA ASP A 76 -16.73 -2.16 4.19
C ASP A 76 -17.11 -1.46 5.51
N ILE A 77 -16.16 -1.36 6.44
CA ILE A 77 -16.40 -0.80 7.78
C ILE A 77 -16.69 0.70 7.71
N PHE A 78 -15.81 1.48 7.09
CA PHE A 78 -15.86 2.94 7.19
C PHE A 78 -16.70 3.59 6.09
N VAL A 79 -16.76 3.03 4.88
CA VAL A 79 -17.46 3.65 3.73
C VAL A 79 -18.87 3.10 3.56
N LEU A 80 -19.08 1.80 3.77
CA LEU A 80 -20.40 1.18 3.56
C LEU A 80 -21.28 1.19 4.81
N LYS A 81 -20.69 0.86 5.98
CA LYS A 81 -21.44 0.63 7.22
C LYS A 81 -21.53 1.85 8.14
N ASN A 82 -20.41 2.53 8.39
CA ASN A 82 -20.30 3.47 9.52
C ASN A 82 -20.18 4.95 9.15
N THR A 83 -20.28 5.34 7.88
CA THR A 83 -20.39 6.76 7.53
C THR A 83 -21.84 7.16 7.31
N ASP A 84 -22.26 8.21 8.02
CA ASP A 84 -23.53 8.94 7.79
C ASP A 84 -23.46 9.78 6.51
N TYR A 85 -23.07 9.18 5.39
CA TYR A 85 -23.19 9.82 4.09
C TYR A 85 -24.67 9.85 3.66
N ASN A 86 -25.10 10.99 3.12
CA ASN A 86 -26.35 11.03 2.37
C ASN A 86 -26.21 10.13 1.14
N LYS A 87 -26.72 8.91 1.21
CA LYS A 87 -26.68 7.90 0.14
C LYS A 87 -27.40 8.35 -1.14
N LYS A 88 -28.23 9.40 -1.07
CA LYS A 88 -28.89 10.07 -2.21
C LYS A 88 -28.18 11.36 -2.64
N GLY A 89 -27.08 11.73 -1.97
CA GLY A 89 -26.28 12.89 -2.29
C GLY A 89 -25.59 12.74 -3.63
N LYS A 90 -25.42 13.86 -4.34
CA LYS A 90 -24.84 13.94 -5.68
C LYS A 90 -23.49 13.21 -5.82
N TYR A 91 -22.71 13.14 -4.75
CA TYR A 91 -21.34 12.61 -4.75
C TYR A 91 -21.19 11.18 -4.21
N TYR A 92 -22.25 10.58 -3.64
CA TYR A 92 -22.14 9.25 -3.01
C TYR A 92 -21.66 8.18 -4.00
N LYS A 93 -22.26 8.16 -5.19
CA LYS A 93 -21.86 7.25 -6.26
C LYS A 93 -20.40 7.47 -6.68
N ALA A 94 -19.96 8.72 -6.82
CA ALA A 94 -18.59 9.04 -7.19
C ALA A 94 -17.56 8.56 -6.14
N ILE A 95 -17.89 8.66 -4.85
CA ILE A 95 -17.03 8.15 -3.77
C ILE A 95 -16.93 6.63 -3.84
N LEU A 96 -18.06 5.94 -4.02
CA LEU A 96 -18.07 4.48 -4.17
C LEU A 96 -17.28 4.04 -5.40
N ASP A 97 -17.51 4.66 -6.55
CA ASP A 97 -16.82 4.34 -7.80
C ASP A 97 -15.30 4.57 -7.65
N LYS A 98 -14.90 5.70 -7.06
CA LYS A 98 -13.48 6.03 -6.82
C LYS A 98 -12.82 5.02 -5.88
N THR A 99 -13.47 4.72 -4.78
CA THR A 99 -12.95 3.80 -3.76
C THR A 99 -12.91 2.36 -4.27
N GLY A 100 -13.93 1.96 -5.05
CA GLY A 100 -13.99 0.68 -5.73
C GLY A 100 -12.90 0.51 -6.78
N LEU A 101 -12.60 1.55 -7.57
CA LEU A 101 -11.46 1.54 -8.51
C LEU A 101 -10.12 1.40 -7.80
N LYS A 102 -9.91 2.11 -6.68
CA LYS A 102 -8.71 1.98 -5.86
C LYS A 102 -8.52 0.53 -5.37
N LEU A 103 -9.57 -0.07 -4.83
CA LEU A 103 -9.56 -1.46 -4.38
C LEU A 103 -9.32 -2.44 -5.52
N LYS A 104 -10.02 -2.27 -6.66
CA LYS A 104 -9.83 -3.11 -7.85
C LYS A 104 -8.37 -3.15 -8.27
N HIS A 105 -7.73 -1.99 -8.38
CA HIS A 105 -6.32 -1.92 -8.72
C HIS A 105 -5.42 -2.58 -7.67
N ALA A 106 -5.68 -2.38 -6.38
CA ALA A 106 -4.91 -3.02 -5.31
C ALA A 106 -4.99 -4.56 -5.36
N ILE A 107 -6.18 -5.11 -5.65
CA ILE A 107 -6.37 -6.56 -5.80
C ILE A 107 -5.66 -7.08 -7.06
N GLU A 108 -5.80 -6.39 -8.20
CA GLU A 108 -5.10 -6.76 -9.44
C GLU A 108 -3.57 -6.79 -9.24
N ASP A 109 -3.02 -5.77 -8.58
CA ASP A 109 -1.59 -5.69 -8.27
C ASP A 109 -1.18 -6.80 -7.29
N SER A 110 -2.04 -7.11 -6.31
CA SER A 110 -1.83 -8.21 -5.37
C SER A 110 -1.74 -9.56 -6.09
N ILE A 111 -2.57 -9.81 -7.11
CA ILE A 111 -2.50 -11.04 -7.91
C ILE A 111 -1.15 -11.16 -8.63
N VAL A 112 -0.61 -10.06 -9.14
CA VAL A 112 0.73 -10.06 -9.78
C VAL A 112 1.81 -10.43 -8.76
N ILE A 113 1.75 -9.87 -7.56
CA ILE A 113 2.68 -10.19 -6.46
C ILE A 113 2.54 -11.66 -6.03
N ILE A 114 1.32 -12.15 -5.86
CA ILE A 114 1.07 -13.56 -5.49
C ILE A 114 1.66 -14.49 -6.54
N ARG A 115 1.41 -14.21 -7.82
CA ARG A 115 2.00 -14.96 -8.95
C ARG A 115 3.51 -14.81 -9.05
N LYS A 116 4.13 -13.80 -8.45
CA LYS A 116 5.59 -13.63 -8.45
C LYS A 116 6.25 -14.52 -7.39
N TYR A 117 5.68 -14.57 -6.19
CA TYR A 117 6.32 -15.22 -5.03
C TYR A 117 5.72 -16.57 -4.63
N PHE A 118 4.46 -16.84 -4.99
CA PHE A 118 3.71 -18.02 -4.54
C PHE A 118 3.25 -18.88 -5.73
N LYS A 119 4.06 -18.95 -6.80
CA LYS A 119 3.73 -19.74 -8.01
C LYS A 119 3.42 -21.21 -7.71
N ASP A 120 4.05 -21.74 -6.68
CA ASP A 120 3.94 -23.15 -6.30
C ASP A 120 2.84 -23.42 -5.27
N TRP A 121 2.12 -22.39 -4.82
CA TRP A 121 0.94 -22.56 -3.97
C TRP A 121 -0.23 -23.09 -4.82
N LYS A 122 -0.44 -24.40 -4.73
CA LYS A 122 -1.63 -25.11 -5.22
C LYS A 122 -2.77 -25.04 -4.23
#